data_AF-A0A6B3LXJ0-F1
#
_entry.id   AF-A0A6B3LXJ0-F1
#
_cell.length_a   1.000
_cell.length_b   1.000
_cell.length_c   1.000
_cell.angle_alpha   90.00
_cell.angle_beta   90.00
_cell.angle_gamma   90.00
#
_symmetry.space_group_name_H-M   'P 1'
#
loop_
_entity.id
_entity.type
_entity.pdbx_description
1 polymer ?
#
loop_
_entity_poly.entity_id
_entity_poly.type
_entity_poly.pdbx_seq_one_letter_code
_entity_poly.pdbx_strand_id
1 'polypeptide(L)'
;MLHTFKKLSIGLGAMLLMVSCSKDMEDVTPSAALNASATNAAKAALTTNPLTFSSIGSADGKTWSFTLQKAVDGNLGNVGALLLTLTDCDDTQIALSAANVVSATVTGATTQALVPSYKEGNGSACDMSAVTGYLRLSDFTEKLTDGKVYTVTVTLNQAVRVKSATVWARVSNTCSSTTIAGPACEVEDLCGEGQGYFHKSANWQGNTVTIGGHTYTAEEAVTLITSDKKEGGSNNKGGIADSKAAFAQGVTVLMNRKFGWISGNAYAAELAAIEAYLSTLDKLTTYDLSDLPTGNDAAKTAAGYIGDSIKCGDAE
;
A
#
# COMPACT_ATOMS: atom_id res chain seq x y z
N MET A 1 -46.56 55.78 7.15
CA MET A 1 -45.75 55.85 5.92
C MET A 1 -45.94 54.51 5.21
N LEU A 2 -46.88 54.29 4.29
CA LEU A 2 -47.28 55.03 3.09
C LEU A 2 -46.12 55.33 2.14
N HIS A 3 -46.28 54.88 0.89
CA HIS A 3 -45.51 55.07 -0.36
C HIS A 3 -44.81 53.78 -0.84
N THR A 4 -44.95 53.29 -2.08
CA THR A 4 -45.94 53.47 -3.17
C THR A 4 -45.61 52.42 -4.24
N PHE A 5 -46.64 51.87 -4.88
CA PHE A 5 -46.61 51.14 -6.14
C PHE A 5 -46.11 51.99 -7.33
N LYS A 6 -45.49 51.36 -8.32
CA LYS A 6 -45.64 51.54 -9.79
C LYS A 6 -44.44 50.88 -10.52
N LYS A 7 -44.49 50.32 -11.73
CA LYS A 7 -45.47 49.69 -12.66
C LYS A 7 -44.68 49.55 -13.99
N LEU A 8 -45.10 48.59 -14.85
CA LEU A 8 -44.87 48.51 -16.31
C LEU A 8 -43.45 48.14 -16.78
N SER A 9 -43.22 47.38 -17.86
CA SER A 9 -44.02 46.97 -19.03
C SER A 9 -43.36 45.72 -19.65
N ILE A 10 -44.06 44.63 -19.98
CA ILE A 10 -44.62 44.25 -21.30
C ILE A 10 -43.62 44.28 -22.48
N GLY A 11 -43.37 43.10 -23.06
CA GLY A 11 -42.84 42.85 -24.41
C GLY A 11 -42.79 41.33 -24.63
N LEU A 12 -43.88 40.67 -25.03
CA LEU A 12 -44.43 40.52 -26.39
C LEU A 12 -43.53 39.70 -27.34
N GLY A 13 -43.96 38.45 -27.60
CA GLY A 13 -43.95 37.87 -28.94
C GLY A 13 -42.76 36.99 -29.34
N ALA A 14 -42.89 35.68 -29.17
CA ALA A 14 -42.30 34.71 -30.09
C ALA A 14 -43.29 33.55 -30.31
N MET A 15 -43.98 33.64 -31.43
CA MET A 15 -44.96 32.70 -31.96
C MET A 15 -44.22 31.44 -32.43
N LEU A 16 -44.34 30.32 -31.69
CA LEU A 16 -43.88 29.01 -32.18
C LEU A 16 -44.84 28.51 -33.27
N LEU A 17 -44.45 28.69 -34.52
CA LEU A 17 -45.02 27.99 -35.66
C LEU A 17 -44.44 26.57 -35.67
N MET A 18 -45.26 25.59 -35.26
CA MET A 18 -44.98 24.17 -35.48
C MET A 18 -45.08 23.87 -36.97
N VAL A 19 -43.94 23.79 -37.66
CA VAL A 19 -43.85 23.17 -38.98
C VAL A 19 -43.87 21.66 -38.77
N SER A 20 -45.04 21.08 -39.01
CA SER A 20 -45.23 19.64 -39.22
C SER A 20 -44.42 19.23 -40.46
N CYS A 21 -43.21 18.69 -40.26
CA CYS A 21 -42.61 17.82 -41.25
C CYS A 21 -43.25 16.44 -41.10
N SER A 22 -44.21 16.11 -41.97
CA SER A 22 -44.50 14.71 -42.28
C SER A 22 -43.26 14.15 -42.98
N LYS A 23 -42.36 13.54 -42.21
CA LYS A 23 -41.48 12.53 -42.78
C LYS A 23 -42.27 11.25 -42.78
N ASP A 24 -42.67 10.80 -43.96
CA ASP A 24 -42.92 9.39 -44.20
C ASP A 24 -41.70 8.64 -43.64
N MET A 25 -41.89 7.99 -42.50
CA MET A 25 -40.90 7.06 -41.99
C MET A 25 -40.95 5.88 -42.96
N GLU A 26 -40.01 5.84 -43.91
CA GLU A 26 -39.63 4.55 -44.48
C GLU A 26 -39.30 3.64 -43.30
N ASP A 27 -40.03 2.53 -43.22
CA ASP A 27 -39.79 1.48 -42.25
C ASP A 27 -38.48 0.79 -42.65
N VAL A 28 -37.36 1.44 -42.33
CA VAL A 28 -36.02 0.91 -42.56
C VAL A 28 -35.82 -0.19 -41.54
N THR A 29 -36.24 -1.40 -41.88
CA THR A 29 -35.83 -2.59 -41.14
C THR A 29 -34.31 -2.71 -41.28
N PRO A 30 -33.54 -2.57 -40.18
CA PRO A 30 -32.09 -2.65 -40.27
C PRO A 30 -31.74 -4.01 -40.87
N SER A 31 -30.97 -4.02 -41.97
CA SER A 31 -30.53 -5.27 -42.55
C SER A 31 -29.86 -6.11 -41.47
N ALA A 32 -30.11 -7.43 -41.45
CA ALA A 32 -29.53 -8.34 -40.46
C ALA A 32 -27.99 -8.25 -40.37
N ALA A 33 -27.34 -7.76 -41.43
CA ALA A 33 -25.91 -7.49 -41.49
C ALA A 33 -25.47 -6.31 -40.58
N LEU A 34 -26.27 -5.24 -40.48
CA LEU A 34 -25.96 -4.10 -39.59
C LEU A 34 -26.12 -4.49 -38.11
N ASN A 35 -27.14 -5.29 -37.78
CA ASN A 35 -27.32 -5.80 -36.41
C ASN A 35 -26.20 -6.80 -36.00
N ALA A 36 -25.71 -7.63 -36.91
CA ALA A 36 -24.58 -8.51 -36.64
C ALA A 36 -23.27 -7.72 -36.42
N SER A 37 -23.04 -6.66 -37.21
CA SER A 37 -21.86 -5.80 -37.05
C SER A 37 -21.90 -4.95 -35.78
N ALA A 38 -23.08 -4.44 -35.39
CA ALA A 38 -23.27 -3.70 -34.14
C ALA A 38 -23.23 -4.62 -32.90
N THR A 39 -23.72 -5.86 -33.00
CA THR A 39 -23.61 -6.85 -31.91
C THR A 39 -22.18 -7.37 -31.75
N ASN A 40 -21.43 -7.50 -32.84
CA ASN A 40 -20.00 -7.84 -32.78
C ASN A 40 -19.15 -6.65 -32.30
N ALA A 41 -19.50 -5.41 -32.66
CA ALA A 41 -18.86 -4.20 -32.14
C ALA A 41 -19.21 -3.96 -30.66
N ALA A 42 -20.44 -4.28 -30.22
CA ALA A 42 -20.84 -4.23 -28.82
C ALA A 42 -20.23 -5.37 -27.97
N LYS A 43 -20.06 -6.57 -28.56
CA LYS A 43 -19.25 -7.67 -27.96
C LYS A 43 -17.76 -7.33 -27.90
N ALA A 44 -17.24 -6.57 -28.87
CA ALA A 44 -15.87 -6.05 -28.84
C ALA A 44 -15.72 -4.85 -27.88
N ALA A 45 -16.80 -4.10 -27.61
CA ALA A 45 -16.80 -2.98 -26.66
C ALA A 45 -17.00 -3.41 -25.20
N LEU A 46 -17.54 -4.60 -24.96
CA LEU A 46 -17.50 -5.29 -23.66
C LEU A 46 -16.37 -6.32 -23.69
N THR A 47 -15.11 -5.85 -23.70
CA THR A 47 -13.98 -6.69 -23.29
C THR A 47 -14.09 -6.95 -21.79
N THR A 48 -15.02 -7.81 -21.38
CA THR A 48 -14.99 -8.40 -20.06
C THR A 48 -13.65 -9.13 -19.95
N ASN A 49 -12.83 -8.73 -18.98
CA ASN A 49 -11.64 -9.48 -18.64
C ASN A 49 -12.06 -10.94 -18.45
N PRO A 50 -11.49 -11.90 -19.20
CA PRO A 50 -11.90 -13.31 -19.08
C PRO A 50 -11.57 -13.91 -17.72
N LEU A 51 -10.89 -13.14 -16.87
CA LEU A 51 -10.43 -13.48 -15.55
C LEU A 51 -10.95 -12.46 -14.53
N THR A 52 -11.41 -12.97 -13.39
CA THR A 52 -11.63 -12.22 -12.18
C THR A 52 -10.46 -12.44 -11.23
N PHE A 53 -10.03 -11.36 -10.59
CA PHE A 53 -9.02 -11.39 -9.55
C PHE A 53 -9.62 -10.81 -8.29
N SER A 54 -9.31 -11.40 -7.15
CA SER A 54 -9.64 -10.79 -5.85
C SER A 54 -8.50 -11.01 -4.87
N SER A 55 -8.25 -10.00 -4.05
CA SER A 55 -7.17 -10.02 -3.06
C SER A 55 -7.47 -11.00 -1.93
N ILE A 56 -6.46 -11.76 -1.50
CA ILE A 56 -6.50 -12.51 -0.25
C ILE A 56 -5.46 -11.85 0.65
N GLY A 57 -5.91 -11.06 1.62
CA GLY A 57 -4.97 -10.44 2.53
C GLY A 57 -4.29 -11.48 3.43
N SER A 58 -2.96 -11.42 3.56
CA SER A 58 -2.29 -11.90 4.77
C SER A 58 -1.63 -10.73 5.48
N ALA A 59 -1.83 -10.67 6.79
CA ALA A 59 -1.35 -9.57 7.64
C ALA A 59 0.17 -9.64 7.93
N ASP A 60 0.86 -10.67 7.46
CA ASP A 60 2.28 -10.91 7.78
C ASP A 60 3.25 -10.03 6.97
N GLY A 61 2.77 -9.36 5.91
CA GLY A 61 3.56 -8.52 4.99
C GLY A 61 4.60 -9.29 4.16
N LYS A 62 4.86 -10.56 4.48
CA LYS A 62 5.83 -11.42 3.77
C LYS A 62 5.15 -12.25 2.71
N THR A 63 3.98 -12.76 3.03
CA THR A 63 3.19 -13.54 2.10
C THR A 63 2.20 -12.61 1.45
N TRP A 64 1.97 -12.79 0.16
CA TRP A 64 0.96 -12.06 -0.55
C TRP A 64 0.19 -13.03 -1.42
N SER A 65 -1.13 -13.03 -1.25
CA SER A 65 -1.99 -13.97 -1.96
C SER A 65 -3.10 -13.24 -2.71
N PHE A 66 -3.48 -13.79 -3.84
CA PHE A 66 -4.65 -13.36 -4.57
C PHE A 66 -5.31 -14.55 -5.26
N THR A 67 -6.58 -14.42 -5.54
CA THR A 67 -7.32 -15.39 -6.32
C THR A 67 -7.35 -14.99 -7.78
N LEU A 68 -7.40 -16.03 -8.61
CA LEU A 68 -7.64 -15.98 -10.03
C LEU A 68 -8.80 -16.94 -10.33
N GLN A 69 -9.81 -16.45 -11.04
CA GLN A 69 -10.94 -17.25 -11.47
C GLN A 69 -11.32 -16.91 -12.91
N LYS A 70 -11.84 -17.88 -13.64
CA LYS A 70 -12.42 -17.69 -14.96
C LYS A 70 -13.78 -16.96 -14.83
N ALA A 71 -13.96 -15.90 -15.61
CA ALA A 71 -15.10 -14.98 -15.53
C ALA A 71 -16.06 -15.04 -16.72
N VAL A 72 -15.76 -15.86 -17.74
CA VAL A 72 -16.53 -15.97 -18.98
C VAL A 72 -16.89 -17.42 -19.24
N ASP A 73 -18.07 -17.67 -19.81
CA ASP A 73 -18.47 -19.02 -20.23
C ASP A 73 -17.64 -19.53 -21.43
N GLY A 74 -17.46 -20.84 -21.54
CA GLY A 74 -16.77 -21.49 -22.67
C GLY A 74 -15.26 -21.66 -22.47
N ASN A 75 -14.55 -22.33 -23.40
CA ASN A 75 -13.15 -22.68 -23.16
C ASN A 75 -12.23 -21.45 -23.14
N LEU A 76 -11.56 -21.22 -22.01
CA LEU A 76 -10.46 -20.27 -21.92
C LEU A 76 -9.15 -20.98 -22.28
N GLY A 77 -8.25 -20.29 -22.96
CA GLY A 77 -6.89 -20.77 -23.18
C GLY A 77 -6.13 -20.96 -21.85
N ASN A 78 -4.98 -21.62 -21.91
CA ASN A 78 -4.12 -21.74 -20.73
C ASN A 78 -3.57 -20.36 -20.35
N VAL A 79 -3.42 -20.11 -19.05
CA VAL A 79 -2.68 -18.96 -18.54
C VAL A 79 -1.20 -19.22 -18.81
N GLY A 80 -0.66 -18.56 -19.83
CA GLY A 80 0.72 -18.76 -20.26
C GLY A 80 1.74 -18.00 -19.41
N ALA A 81 1.31 -16.96 -18.69
CA ALA A 81 2.08 -16.26 -17.67
C ALA A 81 1.16 -15.39 -16.82
N LEU A 82 1.51 -15.22 -15.55
CA LEU A 82 1.08 -14.09 -14.73
C LEU A 82 2.26 -13.15 -14.56
N LEU A 83 2.02 -11.86 -14.65
CA LEU A 83 3.00 -10.83 -14.32
C LEU A 83 2.41 -9.98 -13.22
N LEU A 84 3.25 -9.56 -12.28
CA LEU A 84 2.80 -8.75 -11.16
C LEU A 84 3.82 -7.68 -10.79
N THR A 85 3.30 -6.53 -10.41
CA THR A 85 4.02 -5.48 -9.68
C THR A 85 3.33 -5.26 -8.36
N LEU A 86 4.09 -4.89 -7.33
CA LEU A 86 3.55 -4.48 -6.04
C LEU A 86 3.84 -2.99 -5.85
N THR A 87 2.88 -2.28 -5.30
CA THR A 87 3.02 -0.88 -4.87
C THR A 87 2.93 -0.85 -3.36
N ASP A 88 3.87 -0.18 -2.71
CA ASP A 88 3.84 0.01 -1.27
C ASP A 88 2.85 1.11 -0.85
N CYS A 89 2.72 1.31 0.46
CA CYS A 89 1.84 2.33 1.02
C CYS A 89 2.29 3.77 0.80
N ASP A 90 3.50 3.97 0.31
CA ASP A 90 4.07 5.27 -0.04
C ASP A 90 3.93 5.55 -1.55
N ASP A 91 3.07 4.79 -2.24
CA ASP A 91 2.86 4.86 -3.70
C ASP A 91 4.14 4.62 -4.51
N THR A 92 5.10 3.90 -3.92
CA THR A 92 6.35 3.52 -4.56
C THR A 92 6.27 2.07 -5.03
N GLN A 93 6.74 1.82 -6.25
CA GLN A 93 6.79 0.46 -6.76
C GLN A 93 7.87 -0.35 -6.04
N ILE A 94 7.49 -1.51 -5.51
CA ILE A 94 8.42 -2.47 -4.92
C ILE A 94 9.12 -3.20 -6.07
N ALA A 95 10.45 -3.05 -6.16
CA ALA A 95 11.25 -3.70 -7.20
C ALA A 95 11.39 -5.21 -6.92
N LEU A 96 10.54 -6.04 -7.53
CA LEU A 96 10.62 -7.50 -7.41
C LEU A 96 11.80 -8.04 -8.21
N SER A 97 12.56 -8.95 -7.58
CA SER A 97 13.79 -9.53 -8.10
C SER A 97 14.07 -10.90 -7.46
N ALA A 98 15.04 -11.63 -8.00
CA ALA A 98 15.48 -12.90 -7.43
C ALA A 98 16.03 -12.77 -6.01
N ALA A 99 16.41 -11.56 -5.57
CA ALA A 99 16.91 -11.32 -4.24
C ALA A 99 15.80 -11.23 -3.18
N ASN A 100 14.58 -10.81 -3.56
CA ASN A 100 13.51 -10.54 -2.61
C ASN A 100 12.27 -11.43 -2.75
N VAL A 101 12.10 -12.18 -3.84
CA VAL A 101 11.06 -13.21 -3.96
C VAL A 101 11.65 -14.57 -3.57
N VAL A 102 11.15 -15.15 -2.49
CA VAL A 102 11.60 -16.45 -1.96
C VAL A 102 10.93 -17.60 -2.73
N SER A 103 9.62 -17.48 -2.94
CA SER A 103 8.84 -18.53 -3.61
C SER A 103 7.55 -17.96 -4.22
N ALA A 104 6.99 -18.73 -5.15
CA ALA A 104 5.65 -18.50 -5.66
C ALA A 104 4.96 -19.84 -5.90
N THR A 105 3.68 -19.92 -5.59
CA THR A 105 2.86 -21.11 -5.79
C THR A 105 1.48 -20.73 -6.35
N VAL A 106 0.83 -21.70 -7.00
CA VAL A 106 -0.61 -21.66 -7.23
C VAL A 106 -1.24 -22.88 -6.57
N THR A 107 -2.34 -22.66 -5.87
CA THR A 107 -3.18 -23.71 -5.29
C THR A 107 -4.54 -23.68 -5.97
N GLY A 108 -4.83 -24.74 -6.73
CA GLY A 108 -6.13 -24.99 -7.34
C GLY A 108 -6.66 -26.34 -6.87
N ALA A 109 -6.69 -27.33 -7.76
CA ALA A 109 -6.92 -28.72 -7.38
C ALA A 109 -5.69 -29.32 -6.68
N THR A 110 -4.50 -28.88 -7.08
CA THR A 110 -3.22 -29.23 -6.47
C THR A 110 -2.43 -27.96 -6.19
N THR A 111 -1.44 -28.07 -5.30
CA THR A 111 -0.46 -26.99 -5.09
C THR A 111 0.72 -27.22 -6.02
N GLN A 112 0.98 -26.23 -6.87
CA GLN A 112 2.09 -26.21 -7.81
C GLN A 112 3.06 -25.08 -7.44
N ALA A 113 4.36 -25.36 -7.41
CA ALA A 113 5.39 -24.33 -7.39
C ALA A 113 5.51 -23.66 -8.76
N LEU A 114 5.47 -22.33 -8.78
CA LEU A 114 5.69 -21.52 -9.96
C LEU A 114 7.14 -21.05 -9.97
N VAL A 115 7.72 -20.90 -11.16
CA VAL A 115 9.10 -20.43 -11.32
C VAL A 115 9.10 -18.91 -11.48
N PRO A 116 9.65 -18.14 -10.52
CA PRO A 116 9.84 -16.70 -10.67
C PRO A 116 10.81 -16.38 -11.81
N SER A 117 10.44 -15.42 -12.64
CA SER A 117 11.31 -14.86 -13.68
C SER A 117 11.14 -13.34 -13.74
N TYR A 118 12.17 -12.63 -14.20
CA TYR A 118 12.24 -11.15 -14.21
C TYR A 118 12.56 -10.62 -15.61
N LYS A 119 12.23 -11.43 -16.62
CA LYS A 119 12.42 -11.13 -18.04
C LYS A 119 11.15 -11.49 -18.77
N GLU A 120 10.65 -10.57 -19.56
CA GLU A 120 9.77 -10.86 -20.68
C GLU A 120 10.63 -11.10 -21.90
N GLY A 121 10.31 -12.14 -22.66
CA GLY A 121 10.81 -12.23 -24.02
C GLY A 121 10.18 -11.12 -24.84
N ASN A 122 10.93 -10.53 -25.77
CA ASN A 122 10.38 -9.54 -26.71
C ASN A 122 9.17 -10.12 -27.47
N GLY A 123 8.10 -9.35 -27.60
CA GLY A 123 6.91 -9.69 -28.40
C GLY A 123 5.79 -10.44 -27.68
N SER A 124 5.73 -10.39 -26.34
CA SER A 124 4.60 -10.90 -25.57
C SER A 124 3.36 -10.02 -25.68
N ALA A 125 2.17 -10.62 -25.55
CA ALA A 125 0.89 -9.90 -25.54
C ALA A 125 0.74 -8.95 -24.34
N CYS A 126 1.48 -9.18 -23.26
CA CYS A 126 1.73 -8.20 -22.21
C CYS A 126 3.09 -7.58 -22.54
N ASP A 127 3.18 -6.26 -22.64
CA ASP A 127 4.46 -5.57 -22.85
C ASP A 127 4.88 -4.89 -21.55
N MET A 128 5.94 -5.41 -20.93
CA MET A 128 6.52 -4.91 -19.69
C MET A 128 7.82 -4.14 -19.91
N SER A 129 8.14 -3.73 -21.15
CA SER A 129 9.40 -3.03 -21.47
C SER A 129 9.59 -1.72 -20.70
N ALA A 130 8.49 -1.05 -20.33
CA ALA A 130 8.49 0.17 -19.52
C ALA A 130 8.37 -0.07 -18.01
N VAL A 131 8.19 -1.33 -17.57
CA VAL A 131 7.97 -1.67 -16.16
C VAL A 131 9.24 -2.31 -15.59
N THR A 132 9.89 -1.64 -14.65
CA THR A 132 11.04 -2.19 -13.93
C THR A 132 10.58 -3.00 -12.72
N GLY A 133 11.25 -4.10 -12.36
CA GLY A 133 10.98 -4.79 -11.09
C GLY A 133 9.62 -5.48 -10.99
N TYR A 134 9.16 -6.11 -12.07
CA TYR A 134 8.00 -7.01 -12.05
C TYR A 134 8.44 -8.46 -11.82
N LEU A 135 7.51 -9.27 -11.33
CA LEU A 135 7.66 -10.70 -11.20
C LEU A 135 6.78 -11.39 -12.25
N ARG A 136 7.39 -12.23 -13.09
CA ARG A 136 6.71 -13.12 -14.03
C ARG A 136 6.68 -14.53 -13.47
N LEU A 137 5.48 -15.07 -13.32
CA LEU A 137 5.20 -16.45 -12.94
C LEU A 137 4.76 -17.21 -14.19
N SER A 138 5.52 -18.22 -14.59
CA SER A 138 5.19 -19.08 -15.71
C SER A 138 4.85 -20.50 -15.28
N ASP A 139 4.57 -21.34 -16.28
CA ASP A 139 4.41 -22.78 -16.12
C ASP A 139 3.13 -23.15 -15.35
N PHE A 140 2.09 -22.33 -15.44
CA PHE A 140 0.75 -22.69 -14.99
C PHE A 140 0.28 -23.97 -15.71
N THR A 141 0.32 -25.10 -15.02
CA THR A 141 -0.08 -26.39 -15.62
C THR A 141 -1.58 -26.63 -15.53
N GLU A 142 -2.23 -26.07 -14.51
CA GLU A 142 -3.68 -26.19 -14.35
C GLU A 142 -4.43 -25.31 -15.36
N LYS A 143 -5.39 -25.91 -16.06
CA LYS A 143 -6.35 -25.16 -16.88
C LYS A 143 -7.40 -24.56 -15.96
N LEU A 144 -7.72 -23.28 -16.16
CA LEU A 144 -8.80 -22.62 -15.44
C LEU A 144 -10.15 -23.21 -15.88
N THR A 145 -10.85 -23.86 -14.95
CA THR A 145 -12.19 -24.43 -15.19
C THR A 145 -13.28 -23.60 -14.54
N ASP A 146 -14.50 -23.69 -15.05
CA ASP A 146 -15.65 -22.95 -14.53
C ASP A 146 -15.90 -23.23 -13.05
N GLY A 147 -16.17 -22.16 -12.29
CA GLY A 147 -16.46 -22.20 -10.86
C GLY A 147 -15.26 -22.52 -9.95
N LYS A 148 -14.05 -22.76 -10.50
CA LYS A 148 -12.84 -22.97 -9.68
C LYS A 148 -12.10 -21.68 -9.42
N VAL A 149 -11.65 -21.53 -8.18
CA VAL A 149 -10.82 -20.43 -7.70
C VAL A 149 -9.40 -20.96 -7.50
N TYR A 150 -8.42 -20.24 -8.03
CA TYR A 150 -7.00 -20.56 -7.92
C TYR A 150 -6.34 -19.50 -7.07
N THR A 151 -5.69 -19.91 -5.98
CA THR A 151 -4.96 -18.99 -5.10
C THR A 151 -3.51 -18.95 -5.52
N VAL A 152 -3.05 -17.81 -5.98
CA VAL A 152 -1.63 -17.54 -6.22
C VAL A 152 -1.05 -16.94 -4.96
N THR A 153 0.05 -17.51 -4.49
CA THR A 153 0.76 -17.03 -3.30
C THR A 153 2.21 -16.73 -3.67
N VAL A 154 2.68 -15.55 -3.29
CA VAL A 154 4.05 -15.09 -3.44
C VAL A 154 4.61 -14.85 -2.04
N THR A 155 5.81 -15.35 -1.76
CA THR A 155 6.49 -15.12 -0.49
C THR A 155 7.73 -14.29 -0.74
N LEU A 156 7.85 -13.20 0.01
CA LEU A 156 8.98 -12.29 -0.01
C LEU A 156 9.96 -12.61 1.12
N ASN A 157 11.22 -12.23 0.96
CA ASN A 157 12.27 -12.49 1.95
C ASN A 157 12.16 -11.58 3.18
N GLN A 158 11.43 -10.49 3.08
CA GLN A 158 11.17 -9.51 4.13
C GLN A 158 9.71 -9.07 4.07
N ALA A 159 9.19 -8.60 5.21
CA ALA A 159 7.84 -8.06 5.25
C ALA A 159 7.82 -6.70 4.52
N VAL A 160 6.84 -6.50 3.66
CA VAL A 160 6.55 -5.24 2.99
C VAL A 160 5.05 -4.97 3.03
N ARG A 161 4.70 -3.71 3.26
CA ARG A 161 3.31 -3.26 3.24
C ARG A 161 2.91 -3.01 1.80
N VAL A 162 1.93 -3.77 1.32
CA VAL A 162 1.46 -3.68 -0.06
C VAL A 162 0.14 -2.92 -0.04
N LYS A 163 0.10 -1.78 -0.75
CA LYS A 163 -1.12 -0.99 -1.01
C LYS A 163 -1.96 -1.60 -2.08
N SER A 164 -1.30 -2.03 -3.15
CA SER A 164 -1.94 -2.62 -4.32
C SER A 164 -0.95 -3.47 -5.09
N ALA A 165 -1.50 -4.35 -5.91
CA ALA A 165 -0.75 -5.06 -6.92
C ALA A 165 -1.44 -4.89 -8.27
N THR A 166 -0.66 -4.59 -9.30
CA THR A 166 -1.15 -4.72 -10.67
C THR A 166 -0.77 -6.10 -11.17
N VAL A 167 -1.76 -6.85 -11.62
CA VAL A 167 -1.60 -8.21 -12.14
C VAL A 167 -1.99 -8.21 -13.60
N TRP A 168 -1.11 -8.75 -14.43
CA TRP A 168 -1.35 -9.03 -15.84
C TRP A 168 -1.40 -10.54 -16.02
N ALA A 169 -2.44 -11.04 -16.68
CA ALA A 169 -2.54 -12.42 -17.09
C ALA A 169 -2.48 -12.50 -18.61
N ARG A 170 -1.53 -13.30 -19.10
CA ARG A 170 -1.45 -13.66 -20.51
C ARG A 170 -2.22 -14.95 -20.72
N VAL A 171 -3.33 -14.86 -21.46
CA VAL A 171 -4.12 -16.01 -21.88
C VAL A 171 -4.00 -16.12 -23.39
N SER A 172 -3.41 -17.20 -23.89
CA SER A 172 -3.07 -17.32 -25.31
C SER A 172 -2.29 -16.08 -25.81
N ASN A 173 -2.84 -15.29 -26.74
CA ASN A 173 -2.22 -14.09 -27.32
C ASN A 173 -2.87 -12.79 -26.82
N THR A 174 -3.66 -12.84 -25.76
CA THR A 174 -4.25 -11.64 -25.14
C THR A 174 -3.67 -11.43 -23.76
N CYS A 175 -3.55 -10.16 -23.39
CA CYS A 175 -3.18 -9.75 -22.05
C CYS A 175 -4.37 -9.08 -21.39
N SER A 176 -4.60 -9.41 -20.13
CA SER A 176 -5.64 -8.78 -19.32
C SER A 176 -5.02 -8.32 -18.01
N SER A 177 -5.23 -7.06 -17.66
CA SER A 177 -4.66 -6.46 -16.46
C SER A 177 -5.74 -6.03 -15.49
N THR A 178 -5.43 -6.07 -14.21
CA THR A 178 -6.24 -5.44 -13.17
C THR A 178 -5.35 -5.00 -12.02
N THR A 179 -5.84 -4.05 -11.24
CA THR A 179 -5.22 -3.68 -9.96
C THR A 179 -6.09 -4.22 -8.84
N ILE A 180 -5.47 -4.93 -7.90
CA ILE A 180 -6.12 -5.45 -6.70
C ILE A 180 -5.54 -4.77 -5.47
N ALA A 181 -6.37 -4.59 -4.44
CA ALA A 181 -5.96 -4.02 -3.17
C ALA A 181 -4.97 -4.98 -2.48
N GLY A 182 -3.96 -4.40 -1.84
CA GLY A 182 -3.05 -5.14 -0.97
C GLY A 182 -3.59 -5.23 0.47
N PRO A 183 -3.06 -6.14 1.29
CA PRO A 183 -3.56 -6.41 2.63
C PRO A 183 -3.44 -5.27 3.65
N ALA A 184 -2.50 -4.34 3.50
CA ALA A 184 -2.11 -3.51 4.64
C ALA A 184 -1.54 -2.16 4.23
N CYS A 185 -2.37 -1.12 4.25
CA CYS A 185 -1.92 0.25 4.45
C CYS A 185 -2.56 0.95 5.64
N GLU A 186 -3.38 0.25 6.43
CA GLU A 186 -3.83 0.77 7.73
C GLU A 186 -2.61 1.00 8.62
N VAL A 187 -2.39 2.26 8.98
CA VAL A 187 -1.35 2.65 9.94
C VAL A 187 -1.71 1.91 11.23
N GLU A 188 -0.95 0.88 11.60
CA GLU A 188 -1.09 0.36 12.95
C GLU A 188 -0.71 1.51 13.88
N ASP A 189 -1.68 1.92 14.69
CA ASP A 189 -1.49 2.97 15.68
C ASP A 189 -0.39 2.47 16.64
N LEU A 190 0.69 3.24 16.76
CA LEU A 190 1.93 2.84 17.46
C LEU A 190 1.78 2.81 18.99
N CYS A 191 0.54 2.67 19.47
CA CYS A 191 0.12 2.97 20.81
C CYS A 191 0.12 1.74 21.70
N GLY A 192 0.82 1.87 22.84
CA GLY A 192 0.89 0.86 23.90
C GLY A 192 1.73 -0.38 23.55
N GLU A 193 1.36 -1.11 22.51
CA GLU A 193 1.93 -2.42 22.18
C GLU A 193 3.17 -2.31 21.27
N GLY A 194 3.17 -1.38 20.31
CA GLY A 194 4.28 -1.17 19.38
C GLY A 194 5.56 -0.64 20.05
N GLN A 195 5.45 0.21 21.08
CA GLN A 195 6.59 0.73 21.83
C GLN A 195 7.19 -0.36 22.76
N GLY A 196 6.32 -1.06 23.50
CA GLY A 196 6.73 -2.10 24.44
C GLY A 196 7.41 -3.30 23.78
N TYR A 197 7.12 -3.58 22.51
CA TYR A 197 7.78 -4.64 21.75
C TYR A 197 9.30 -4.44 21.66
N PHE A 198 9.76 -3.20 21.48
CA PHE A 198 11.19 -2.87 21.33
C PHE A 198 11.94 -2.73 22.66
N HIS A 199 11.27 -2.93 23.79
CA HIS A 199 11.91 -2.95 25.12
C HIS A 199 12.72 -4.23 25.38
N LYS A 200 12.78 -5.15 24.41
CA LYS A 200 13.54 -6.40 24.49
C LYS A 200 14.48 -6.47 23.29
N SER A 201 15.79 -6.58 23.52
CA SER A 201 16.80 -6.63 22.44
C SER A 201 16.59 -7.81 21.49
N ALA A 202 16.04 -8.93 21.98
CA ALA A 202 15.70 -10.10 21.17
C ALA A 202 14.66 -9.81 20.07
N ASN A 203 13.91 -8.72 20.20
CA ASN A 203 12.87 -8.31 19.27
C ASN A 203 13.37 -7.31 18.22
N TRP A 204 14.67 -7.07 18.10
CA TRP A 204 15.23 -6.10 17.15
C TRP A 204 15.70 -6.77 15.86
N GLN A 205 15.22 -6.30 14.70
CA GLN A 205 15.78 -6.64 13.40
C GLN A 205 17.00 -5.76 13.12
N GLY A 206 18.17 -6.35 13.30
CA GLY A 206 19.45 -5.65 13.24
C GLY A 206 19.92 -5.23 14.63
N ASN A 207 21.20 -5.41 14.89
CA ASN A 207 21.76 -5.21 16.24
C ASN A 207 22.00 -3.72 16.57
N THR A 208 21.62 -2.79 15.69
CA THR A 208 21.84 -1.36 15.86
C THR A 208 20.71 -0.49 15.29
N VAL A 209 20.59 0.72 15.84
CA VAL A 209 19.78 1.84 15.32
C VAL A 209 20.67 3.08 15.25
N THR A 210 20.50 3.89 14.19
CA THR A 210 21.14 5.20 14.09
C THR A 210 20.06 6.25 14.22
N ILE A 211 20.24 7.18 15.15
CA ILE A 211 19.32 8.31 15.41
C ILE A 211 20.11 9.46 16.06
N GLY A 212 19.77 10.70 15.70
CA GLY A 212 20.50 11.90 16.11
C GLY A 212 21.95 11.92 15.61
N GLY A 213 22.25 11.25 14.50
CA GLY A 213 23.62 11.11 13.98
C GLY A 213 24.50 10.11 14.76
N HIS A 214 23.96 9.40 15.75
CA HIS A 214 24.70 8.42 16.55
C HIS A 214 24.14 7.01 16.39
N THR A 215 25.03 6.01 16.38
CA THR A 215 24.64 4.59 16.33
C THR A 215 24.64 3.97 17.73
N TYR A 216 23.54 3.30 18.04
CA TYR A 216 23.30 2.59 19.29
C TYR A 216 23.11 1.11 18.99
N THR A 217 23.69 0.26 19.82
CA THR A 217 23.39 -1.18 19.85
C THR A 217 21.98 -1.40 20.39
N ALA A 218 21.40 -2.56 20.09
CA ALA A 218 20.09 -2.95 20.64
C ALA A 218 20.09 -2.94 22.18
N GLU A 219 21.20 -3.31 22.82
CA GLU A 219 21.34 -3.30 24.28
C GLU A 219 21.43 -1.87 24.86
N GLU A 220 22.23 -0.99 24.26
CA GLU A 220 22.28 0.43 24.64
C GLU A 220 20.90 1.08 24.51
N ALA A 221 20.24 0.87 23.37
CA ALA A 221 18.95 1.48 23.09
C ALA A 221 17.84 0.95 24.02
N VAL A 222 17.77 -0.36 24.25
CA VAL A 222 16.83 -0.94 25.21
C VAL A 222 17.08 -0.39 26.62
N THR A 223 18.33 -0.24 27.03
CA THR A 223 18.67 0.32 28.35
C THR A 223 18.15 1.75 28.48
N LEU A 224 18.38 2.58 27.46
CA LEU A 224 17.90 3.98 27.42
C LEU A 224 16.36 4.08 27.45
N ILE A 225 15.66 3.12 26.83
CA ILE A 225 14.18 3.10 26.75
C ILE A 225 13.54 2.52 28.02
N THR A 226 14.17 1.55 28.68
CA THR A 226 13.53 0.72 29.74
C THR A 226 13.99 1.02 31.17
N SER A 227 15.04 1.82 31.35
CA SER A 227 15.68 2.04 32.66
C SER A 227 14.74 2.53 33.77
N ASP A 228 13.59 3.08 33.42
CA ASP A 228 12.67 3.70 34.37
C ASP A 228 11.67 2.69 34.98
N LYS A 229 11.59 1.45 34.48
CA LYS A 229 10.58 0.47 34.91
C LYS A 229 11.10 -0.69 35.77
N LYS A 230 12.41 -0.93 35.86
CA LYS A 230 12.89 -2.24 36.34
C LYS A 230 13.12 -2.37 37.84
N GLU A 231 13.51 -1.33 38.58
CA GLU A 231 13.95 -1.55 39.97
C GLU A 231 13.68 -0.39 40.94
N GLY A 232 12.41 -0.05 41.19
CA GLY A 232 12.02 0.73 42.39
C GLY A 232 12.76 2.07 42.64
N GLY A 233 13.37 2.65 41.60
CA GLY A 233 14.19 3.84 41.68
C GLY A 233 13.33 5.08 41.87
N SER A 234 13.61 5.86 42.93
CA SER A 234 12.92 7.11 43.20
C SER A 234 13.27 8.16 42.15
N ASN A 235 12.23 8.63 41.45
CA ASN A 235 12.20 9.82 40.61
C ASN A 235 12.98 10.98 41.24
N ASN A 236 14.17 11.27 40.74
CA ASN A 236 14.87 12.50 41.10
C ASN A 236 14.96 13.45 39.91
N LYS A 237 13.86 14.22 39.81
CA LYS A 237 13.78 15.64 39.43
C LYS A 237 14.01 15.99 37.97
N GLY A 238 12.92 15.87 37.20
CA GLY A 238 12.61 16.78 36.09
C GLY A 238 12.36 16.11 34.75
N GLY A 239 11.20 15.47 34.60
CA GLY A 239 10.79 14.83 33.35
C GLY A 239 11.58 13.54 33.05
N ILE A 240 10.98 12.63 32.30
CA ILE A 240 11.77 11.81 31.41
C ILE A 240 12.57 12.82 30.58
N ALA A 241 13.90 12.89 30.72
CA ALA A 241 14.70 13.90 30.01
C ALA A 241 14.24 13.88 28.54
N ASP A 242 13.87 15.04 27.97
CA ASP A 242 13.22 15.09 26.65
C ASP A 242 14.01 14.33 25.57
N SER A 243 15.33 14.18 25.77
CA SER A 243 16.24 13.28 25.05
C SER A 243 15.81 11.81 25.06
N LYS A 244 15.46 11.23 26.21
CA LYS A 244 14.93 9.86 26.33
C LYS A 244 13.59 9.70 25.63
N ALA A 245 12.67 10.64 25.82
CA ALA A 245 11.35 10.59 25.16
C ALA A 245 11.50 10.63 23.64
N ALA A 246 12.28 11.60 23.13
CA ALA A 246 12.58 11.72 21.70
C ALA A 246 13.30 10.46 21.17
N PHE A 247 14.26 9.94 21.92
CA PHE A 247 14.96 8.71 21.56
C PHE A 247 14.02 7.51 21.49
N ALA A 248 13.17 7.29 22.50
CA ALA A 248 12.23 6.17 22.54
C ALA A 248 11.19 6.25 21.40
N GLN A 249 10.63 7.44 21.15
CA GLN A 249 9.72 7.68 20.04
C GLN A 249 10.39 7.41 18.69
N GLY A 250 11.56 8.02 18.44
CA GLY A 250 12.25 7.88 17.17
C GLY A 250 12.75 6.46 16.89
N VAL A 251 13.28 5.77 17.91
CA VAL A 251 13.65 4.34 17.81
C VAL A 251 12.42 3.50 17.48
N THR A 252 11.28 3.74 18.14
CA THR A 252 10.04 3.01 17.86
C THR A 252 9.64 3.20 16.40
N VAL A 253 9.59 4.43 15.90
CA VAL A 253 9.25 4.70 14.48
C VAL A 253 10.23 3.99 13.54
N LEU A 254 11.54 4.13 13.78
CA LEU A 254 12.58 3.50 12.95
C LEU A 254 12.47 1.98 12.94
N MET A 255 12.22 1.35 14.09
CA MET A 255 12.08 -0.10 14.17
C MET A 255 10.78 -0.56 13.50
N ASN A 256 9.64 0.09 13.75
CA ASN A 256 8.39 -0.22 13.05
C ASN A 256 8.56 -0.16 11.52
N ARG A 257 9.31 0.81 11.00
CA ARG A 257 9.66 0.87 9.57
C ARG A 257 10.51 -0.32 9.12
N LYS A 258 11.55 -0.70 9.89
CA LYS A 258 12.39 -1.87 9.59
C LYS A 258 11.60 -3.18 9.58
N PHE A 259 10.63 -3.31 10.49
CA PHE A 259 9.74 -4.47 10.58
C PHE A 259 8.64 -4.46 9.51
N GLY A 260 8.48 -3.35 8.78
CA GLY A 260 7.42 -3.20 7.79
C GLY A 260 6.03 -3.08 8.42
N TRP A 261 5.93 -2.62 9.67
CA TRP A 261 4.64 -2.39 10.34
C TRP A 261 4.03 -1.03 9.99
N ILE A 262 4.88 -0.03 9.72
CA ILE A 262 4.48 1.27 9.17
C ILE A 262 5.23 1.56 7.87
N SER A 263 4.72 2.48 7.05
CA SER A 263 5.36 2.83 5.77
C SER A 263 6.63 3.65 5.99
N GLY A 264 7.48 3.74 4.96
CA GLY A 264 8.72 4.50 5.01
C GLY A 264 8.51 6.00 5.25
N ASN A 265 7.36 6.54 4.82
CA ASN A 265 7.01 7.95 5.02
C ASN A 265 6.08 8.21 6.21
N ALA A 266 5.51 7.18 6.84
CA ALA A 266 4.69 7.34 8.03
C ALA A 266 5.53 7.98 9.15
N TYR A 267 5.04 9.08 9.73
CA TYR A 267 5.75 9.89 10.74
C TYR A 267 7.07 10.50 10.24
N ALA A 268 7.25 10.73 8.93
CA ALA A 268 8.48 11.31 8.39
C ALA A 268 8.80 12.70 8.96
N ALA A 269 7.80 13.58 9.10
CA ALA A 269 8.00 14.91 9.67
C ALA A 269 8.36 14.86 11.16
N GLU A 270 7.69 14.00 11.93
CA GLU A 270 7.97 13.80 13.36
C GLU A 270 9.36 13.20 13.57
N LEU A 271 9.73 12.16 12.81
CA LEU A 271 11.07 11.58 12.87
C LEU A 271 12.14 12.60 12.48
N ALA A 272 11.92 13.42 11.45
CA ALA A 272 12.87 14.47 11.06
C ALA A 272 13.08 15.50 12.19
N ALA A 273 12.04 15.82 12.94
CA ALA A 273 12.15 16.76 14.04
C ALA A 273 12.79 16.13 15.30
N ILE A 274 12.51 14.85 15.57
CA ILE A 274 13.21 14.05 16.60
C ILE A 274 14.70 13.95 16.28
N GLU A 275 15.05 13.62 15.04
CA GLU A 275 16.44 13.57 14.55
C GLU A 275 17.15 14.92 14.72
N ALA A 276 16.48 16.01 14.31
CA ALA A 276 17.02 17.36 14.49
C ALA A 276 17.28 17.68 15.96
N TYR A 277 16.33 17.38 16.85
CA TYR A 277 16.49 17.58 18.29
C TYR A 277 17.64 16.74 18.88
N LEU A 278 17.66 15.44 18.63
CA LEU A 278 18.69 14.53 19.14
C LEU A 278 20.09 14.86 18.59
N SER A 279 20.18 15.38 17.37
CA SER A 279 21.47 15.81 16.78
C SER A 279 22.11 17.01 17.49
N THR A 280 21.35 17.75 18.31
CA THR A 280 21.90 18.84 19.13
C THR A 280 22.57 18.33 20.41
N LEU A 281 22.42 17.04 20.71
CA LEU A 281 22.91 16.41 21.93
C LEU A 281 24.14 15.56 21.62
N ASP A 282 25.02 15.40 22.61
CA ASP A 282 26.00 14.33 22.56
C ASP A 282 25.29 12.96 22.61
N LYS A 283 25.99 11.91 22.13
CA LYS A 283 25.48 10.53 22.18
C LYS A 283 24.98 10.21 23.58
N LEU A 284 23.72 9.80 23.70
CA LEU A 284 23.15 9.39 24.97
C LEU A 284 23.90 8.16 25.50
N THR A 285 24.31 8.20 26.76
CA THR A 285 25.08 7.11 27.37
C THR A 285 24.24 6.39 28.42
N THR A 286 24.55 5.12 28.66
CA THR A 286 23.89 4.29 29.67
C THR A 286 24.52 4.38 31.06
N TYR A 287 25.61 5.14 31.20
CA TYR A 287 26.43 5.20 32.41
C TYR A 287 25.93 6.23 33.44
N ASP A 288 25.34 7.34 32.98
CA ASP A 288 24.74 8.36 33.84
C ASP A 288 23.35 8.74 33.33
N LEU A 289 22.38 7.88 33.65
CA LEU A 289 20.99 8.08 33.26
C LEU A 289 20.29 9.20 34.06
N SER A 290 20.94 9.70 35.11
CA SER A 290 20.47 10.81 35.95
C SER A 290 20.85 12.19 35.41
N ASP A 291 21.85 12.27 34.53
CA ASP A 291 22.36 13.52 33.96
C ASP A 291 22.30 13.48 32.42
N LEU A 292 21.21 12.94 31.87
CA LEU A 292 21.02 12.95 30.42
C LEU A 292 20.77 14.36 29.92
N PRO A 293 21.38 14.74 28.78
CA PRO A 293 21.27 16.10 28.28
C PRO A 293 19.80 16.42 27.97
N THR A 294 19.30 17.50 28.55
CA THR A 294 18.04 18.11 28.13
C THR A 294 18.35 19.11 27.03
N GLY A 295 17.75 18.90 25.85
CA GLY A 295 18.05 19.70 24.68
C GLY A 295 17.40 21.07 24.69
N ASN A 296 17.64 21.80 23.61
CA ASN A 296 17.14 23.15 23.38
C ASN A 296 15.60 23.19 23.34
N ASP A 297 14.97 23.95 24.23
CA ASP A 297 13.51 24.17 24.30
C ASP A 297 12.90 24.60 22.95
N ALA A 298 13.65 25.32 22.11
CA ALA A 298 13.21 25.72 20.77
C ALA A 298 13.15 24.53 19.78
N ALA A 299 14.08 23.57 19.90
CA ALA A 299 14.08 22.35 19.10
C ALA A 299 12.97 21.39 19.55
N LYS A 300 12.70 21.32 20.86
CA LYS A 300 11.53 20.63 21.42
C LYS A 300 10.21 21.22 20.90
N THR A 301 10.09 22.55 20.90
CA THR A 301 8.93 23.26 20.36
C THR A 301 8.76 23.03 18.85
N ALA A 302 9.86 22.99 18.09
CA ALA A 302 9.85 22.70 16.66
C ALA A 302 9.49 21.24 16.31
N ALA A 303 9.73 20.29 17.22
CA ALA A 303 9.37 18.88 17.06
C ALA A 303 7.91 18.54 17.38
N GLY A 304 7.13 19.51 17.88
CA GLY A 304 5.76 19.25 18.30
C GLY A 304 5.71 18.49 19.63
N TYR A 305 5.05 17.33 19.68
CA TYR A 305 4.93 16.55 20.92
C TYR A 305 6.05 15.52 21.05
N ILE A 306 7.13 15.92 21.71
CA ILE A 306 8.02 14.99 22.39
C ILE A 306 7.37 14.69 23.75
N GLY A 307 6.91 13.46 23.96
CA GLY A 307 6.30 13.05 25.22
C GLY A 307 6.55 11.58 25.50
N ASP A 308 6.08 11.10 26.65
CA ASP A 308 6.34 9.75 27.17
C ASP A 308 5.82 8.61 26.26
N SER A 309 5.05 8.97 25.22
CA SER A 309 4.52 8.07 24.20
C SER A 309 4.41 8.80 22.86
N ILE A 310 4.43 8.06 21.74
CA ILE A 310 3.92 8.58 20.46
C ILE A 310 2.46 8.98 20.67
N LYS A 311 2.06 10.17 20.21
CA LYS A 311 0.67 10.63 20.29
C LYS A 311 -0.16 9.83 19.29
N CYS A 312 -1.03 8.98 19.80
CA CYS A 312 -2.16 8.46 19.05
C CYS A 312 -3.03 9.66 18.69
N GLY A 313 -3.38 9.83 17.42
CA GLY A 313 -4.54 10.66 17.12
C GLY A 313 -5.72 9.98 17.79
N ASP A 314 -6.54 10.73 18.53
CA ASP A 314 -7.89 10.26 18.81
C ASP A 314 -8.50 9.96 17.43
N ALA A 315 -8.70 8.67 17.13
CA ALA A 315 -9.47 8.28 15.97
C ALA A 315 -10.92 8.68 16.26
N GLU A 316 -11.27 9.88 15.76
CA GLU A 316 -12.56 10.58 15.80
C GLU A 316 -12.99 11.25 17.12
#